data_AF-A0AA43EK81-F1
#
_entry.id   AF-A0AA43EK81-F1
#
_cell.length_a   1.000
_cell.length_b   1.000
_cell.length_c   1.000
_cell.angle_alpha   90.00
_cell.angle_beta   90.00
_cell.angle_gamma   90.00
#
_symmetry.space_group_name_H-M   'P 1'
#
loop_
_entity.id
_entity.type
_entity.pdbx_description
1 polymer ?
#
loop_
_entity_poly.entity_id
_entity_poly.type
_entity_poly.pdbx_seq_one_letter_code
_entity_poly.pdbx_strand_id
1 'polypeptide(L)'
;MMLVFFAYFALVSIASGVLTVSLRHPVHCALALLALLLHVSGLFILLNAEFLWAVQVIVYVGAILVLYLFVLMLMNLKTDERYFHPSALYFVGPAVLGGVYVLFLLLQSPFDGAKGTAPASAVLQDGDTYAVGIKMFSDHILQFEIVGIFLLGAIIGAIVLAKTPKPLDPKEERL
;
A
#
# COMPACT_ATOMS: atom_id res chain seq x y z
N MET A 1 26.84 -4.41 -10.00
CA MET A 1 25.69 -3.61 -10.48
C MET A 1 24.42 -3.85 -9.66
N MET A 2 23.93 -5.09 -9.54
CA MET A 2 22.65 -5.39 -8.89
C MET A 2 22.55 -4.91 -7.43
N LEU A 3 23.61 -5.07 -6.63
CA LEU A 3 23.66 -4.56 -5.25
C LEU A 3 23.55 -3.04 -5.15
N VAL A 4 24.07 -2.30 -6.13
CA VAL A 4 24.00 -0.83 -6.15
C VAL A 4 22.56 -0.38 -6.40
N PHE A 5 21.89 -0.99 -7.39
CA PHE A 5 20.46 -0.74 -7.63
C PHE A 5 19.60 -1.15 -6.44
N PHE A 6 19.88 -2.31 -5.83
CA PHE A 6 19.18 -2.75 -4.62
C PHE A 6 19.33 -1.74 -3.49
N ALA A 7 20.57 -1.32 -3.19
CA ALA A 7 20.84 -0.34 -2.13
C ALA A 7 20.14 1.00 -2.42
N TYR A 8 20.17 1.45 -3.67
CA TYR A 8 19.46 2.66 -4.10
C TYR A 8 17.95 2.57 -3.84
N PHE A 9 17.28 1.54 -4.38
CA PHE A 9 15.84 1.38 -4.20
C PHE A 9 15.47 1.19 -2.73
N ALA A 10 16.22 0.38 -1.97
CA ALA A 10 15.95 0.14 -0.56
C ALA A 10 16.10 1.41 0.28
N LEU A 11 17.19 2.16 0.12
CA LEU A 11 17.43 3.38 0.90
C LEU A 11 16.38 4.45 0.57
N VAL A 12 16.05 4.64 -0.71
CA VAL A 12 15.04 5.62 -1.10
C VAL A 12 13.64 5.20 -0.65
N SER A 13 13.30 3.91 -0.67
CA SER A 13 12.04 3.41 -0.10
C SER A 13 11.95 3.71 1.40
N ILE A 14 12.99 3.42 2.18
CA ILE A 14 13.00 3.71 3.63
C ILE A 14 12.89 5.21 3.89
N ALA A 15 13.70 6.03 3.20
CA ALA A 15 13.67 7.48 3.35
C ALA A 15 12.30 8.06 2.99
N SER A 16 11.71 7.62 1.87
CA SER A 16 10.37 8.01 1.44
C SER A 16 9.30 7.63 2.47
N GLY A 17 9.38 6.44 3.08
CA GLY A 17 8.45 6.00 4.11
C GLY A 17 8.52 6.84 5.38
N VAL A 18 9.73 7.19 5.81
CA VAL A 18 9.94 8.13 6.93
C VAL A 18 9.36 9.51 6.59
N LEU A 19 9.61 10.01 5.37
CA LEU A 19 9.09 11.29 4.89
C LEU A 19 7.56 11.31 4.86
N THR A 20 6.90 10.24 4.40
CA THR A 20 5.43 10.15 4.36
C THR A 20 4.79 10.42 5.72
N VAL A 21 5.37 9.91 6.81
CA VAL A 21 4.84 10.07 8.17
C VAL A 21 5.35 11.35 8.84
N SER A 22 6.52 11.86 8.43
CA SER A 22 7.15 13.04 9.06
C SER A 22 6.66 14.37 8.49
N LEU A 23 6.24 14.38 7.22
CA LEU A 23 5.74 15.58 6.56
C LEU A 23 4.36 15.97 7.10
N ARG A 24 4.07 17.29 7.13
CA ARG A 24 2.82 17.83 7.66
C ARG A 24 1.76 18.09 6.59
N HIS A 25 2.21 18.43 5.39
CA HIS A 25 1.31 18.79 4.30
C HIS A 25 0.83 17.51 3.60
N PRO A 26 -0.49 17.21 3.56
CA PRO A 26 -1.01 15.94 3.05
C PRO A 26 -0.55 15.60 1.62
N VAL A 27 -0.44 16.60 0.75
CA VAL A 27 0.06 16.39 -0.62
C VAL A 27 1.53 15.96 -0.63
N HIS A 28 2.37 16.53 0.24
CA HIS A 28 3.77 16.13 0.30
C HIS A 28 3.93 14.73 0.89
N CYS A 29 3.13 14.36 1.88
CA CYS A 29 3.08 12.99 2.42
C CYS A 29 2.72 11.98 1.32
N ALA A 30 1.71 12.29 0.51
CA ALA A 30 1.25 11.43 -0.56
C ALA A 30 2.25 11.34 -1.73
N LEU A 31 2.96 12.42 -2.06
CA LEU A 31 4.07 12.37 -3.03
C LEU A 31 5.27 11.57 -2.51
N ALA A 32 5.59 11.66 -1.22
CA ALA A 32 6.59 10.79 -0.60
C ALA A 32 6.14 9.32 -0.64
N LEU A 33 4.84 9.06 -0.45
CA LEU A 33 4.29 7.70 -0.54
C LEU A 33 4.35 7.17 -1.99
N LEU A 34 4.09 8.01 -2.99
CA LEU A 34 4.28 7.68 -4.41
C LEU A 34 5.72 7.21 -4.66
N ALA A 35 6.70 7.97 -4.17
CA ALA A 35 8.11 7.62 -4.31
C ALA A 35 8.41 6.27 -3.64
N LEU A 36 7.88 6.03 -2.42
CA LEU A 36 8.04 4.73 -1.74
C LEU A 36 7.51 3.58 -2.61
N LEU A 37 6.27 3.67 -3.10
CA LEU A 37 5.62 2.59 -3.84
C LEU A 37 6.31 2.29 -5.18
N LEU A 38 6.81 3.33 -5.86
CA LEU A 38 7.60 3.17 -7.09
C LEU A 38 8.96 2.50 -6.82
N HIS A 39 9.66 2.87 -5.74
CA HIS A 39 10.94 2.25 -5.42
C HIS A 39 10.76 0.80 -4.93
N VAL A 40 9.66 0.49 -4.24
CA VAL A 40 9.27 -0.90 -3.91
C VAL A 40 8.99 -1.70 -5.18
N SER A 41 8.33 -1.12 -6.18
CA SER A 41 8.20 -1.77 -7.50
C SER A 41 9.55 -2.03 -8.14
N GLY A 42 10.52 -1.12 -8.00
CA GLY A 42 11.90 -1.32 -8.44
C GLY A 42 12.57 -2.52 -7.76
N LEU A 43 12.33 -2.72 -6.46
CA LEU A 43 12.80 -3.92 -5.74
C LEU A 43 12.18 -5.21 -6.30
N PHE A 44 10.89 -5.20 -6.65
CA PHE A 44 10.25 -6.36 -7.29
C PHE A 44 10.82 -6.69 -8.67
N ILE A 45 11.19 -5.67 -9.46
CA ILE A 45 11.91 -5.87 -10.72
C ILE A 45 13.25 -6.57 -10.47
N LEU A 46 14.02 -6.14 -9.46
CA LEU A 46 15.29 -6.77 -9.11
C LEU A 46 15.14 -8.23 -8.63
N LEU A 47 13.98 -8.59 -8.11
CA LEU A 47 13.65 -9.96 -7.70
C LEU A 47 13.08 -10.82 -8.83
N ASN A 48 13.00 -10.30 -10.06
CA ASN A 48 12.32 -10.94 -11.20
C ASN A 48 10.85 -11.29 -10.92
N ALA A 49 10.19 -10.53 -10.06
CA ALA A 49 8.78 -10.74 -9.71
C ALA A 49 7.88 -9.92 -10.65
N GLU A 50 7.71 -10.41 -11.88
CA GLU A 50 7.03 -9.71 -12.98
C GLU A 50 5.60 -9.30 -12.64
N PHE A 51 4.83 -10.24 -12.07
CA PHE A 51 3.44 -9.98 -11.71
C PHE A 51 3.33 -8.92 -10.61
N LEU A 52 4.19 -9.03 -9.58
CA LEU A 52 4.12 -8.15 -8.41
C LEU A 52 4.48 -6.70 -8.75
N TRP A 53 5.53 -6.45 -9.53
CA TRP A 53 5.89 -5.06 -9.88
C TRP A 53 4.80 -4.42 -10.76
N ALA A 54 4.21 -5.19 -11.69
CA ALA A 54 3.14 -4.70 -12.54
C ALA A 54 1.89 -4.33 -11.72
N VAL A 55 1.45 -5.22 -10.81
CA VAL A 55 0.31 -4.97 -9.91
C VAL A 55 0.61 -3.80 -8.96
N GLN A 56 1.84 -3.67 -8.47
CA GLN A 56 2.28 -2.56 -7.63
C GLN A 56 2.09 -1.21 -8.34
N VAL A 57 2.48 -1.11 -9.61
CA VAL A 57 2.32 0.13 -10.39
C VAL A 57 0.86 0.37 -10.75
N ILE A 58 0.14 -0.64 -11.26
CA ILE A 58 -1.23 -0.46 -11.77
C ILE A 58 -2.21 -0.21 -10.63
N VAL A 59 -2.17 -1.01 -9.57
CA VAL A 59 -3.18 -0.98 -8.50
C VAL A 59 -2.81 -0.01 -7.40
N TYR A 60 -1.61 -0.13 -6.80
CA TYR A 60 -1.23 0.71 -5.67
C TYR A 60 -0.92 2.14 -6.10
N VAL A 61 -0.05 2.31 -7.09
CA VAL A 61 0.29 3.65 -7.60
C VAL A 61 -0.83 4.21 -8.48
N GLY A 62 -1.34 3.42 -9.42
CA GLY A 62 -2.27 3.90 -10.46
C GLY A 62 -3.70 4.12 -9.97
N ALA A 63 -4.24 3.24 -9.13
CA ALA A 63 -5.64 3.34 -8.68
C ALA A 63 -5.75 3.90 -7.25
N ILE A 64 -5.18 3.20 -6.27
CA ILE A 64 -5.39 3.50 -4.84
C ILE A 64 -4.80 4.86 -4.48
N LEU A 65 -3.54 5.10 -4.82
CA LEU A 65 -2.87 6.35 -4.46
C LEU A 65 -3.43 7.56 -5.22
N VAL A 66 -3.80 7.40 -6.50
CA VAL A 66 -4.43 8.48 -7.27
C VAL A 66 -5.81 8.83 -6.70
N LEU A 67 -6.64 7.83 -6.36
CA LEU A 67 -7.92 8.06 -5.69
C LEU A 67 -7.72 8.78 -4.35
N TYR A 68 -6.74 8.34 -3.57
CA TYR A 68 -6.39 8.97 -2.29
C TYR A 68 -5.97 10.43 -2.48
N LEU A 69 -5.10 10.73 -3.43
CA LEU A 69 -4.66 12.08 -3.77
C LEU A 69 -5.83 12.98 -4.20
N PHE A 70 -6.74 12.44 -5.01
CA PHE A 70 -7.94 13.16 -5.43
C PHE A 70 -8.82 13.53 -4.24
N VAL A 71 -9.10 12.57 -3.35
CA VAL A 71 -9.90 12.80 -2.13
C VAL A 71 -9.22 13.82 -1.21
N LEU A 72 -7.92 13.68 -0.95
CA LEU A 72 -7.18 14.64 -0.11
C LEU A 72 -7.23 16.07 -0.66
N MET A 73 -7.10 16.21 -1.98
CA MET A 73 -7.15 17.51 -2.63
C MET A 73 -8.56 18.13 -2.56
N LEU A 74 -9.60 17.34 -2.79
CA LEU A 74 -11.00 17.80 -2.67
C LEU A 74 -11.34 18.22 -1.24
N MET A 75 -10.83 17.48 -0.25
CA MET A 75 -11.07 17.80 1.16
C MET A 75 -10.34 19.07 1.62
N ASN A 76 -9.45 19.65 0.80
CA ASN A 76 -8.67 20.85 1.07
C ASN A 76 -8.26 20.96 2.56
N LEU A 77 -7.61 19.90 3.07
CA LEU A 77 -7.20 19.83 4.46
C LEU A 77 -6.21 20.96 4.73
N LYS A 78 -6.68 22.05 5.33
CA LYS A 78 -5.81 23.10 5.86
C LYS A 78 -5.02 22.49 7.01
N THR A 79 -3.70 22.63 6.95
CA THR A 79 -2.81 22.39 8.09
C THR A 79 -3.14 23.40 9.18
N ASP A 80 -4.13 23.07 10.01
CA ASP A 80 -4.49 23.87 11.17
C ASP A 80 -3.42 23.65 12.25
N GLU A 81 -2.47 24.57 12.34
CA GLU A 81 -1.36 24.53 13.30
C GLU A 81 -1.83 24.62 14.77
N ARG A 82 -3.12 24.91 14.99
CA ARG A 82 -3.68 25.32 16.29
C ARG A 82 -4.00 24.18 17.27
N TYR A 83 -4.01 22.93 16.81
CA TYR A 83 -4.33 21.75 17.64
C TYR A 83 -3.13 20.87 17.99
N PHE A 84 -1.94 21.18 17.50
CA PHE A 84 -0.75 20.38 17.77
C PHE A 84 0.08 20.98 18.90
N HIS A 85 -0.26 20.59 20.13
CA HIS A 85 0.73 20.44 21.20
C HIS A 85 1.18 18.97 21.23
N PRO A 86 2.06 18.49 20.32
CA PRO A 86 2.62 17.17 20.47
C PRO A 86 3.60 17.26 21.62
N SER A 87 3.25 16.76 22.80
CA SER A 87 4.31 16.37 23.73
C SER A 87 5.16 15.35 22.96
N ALA A 88 6.46 15.60 22.85
CA ALA A 88 7.40 14.72 22.13
C ALA A 88 7.23 13.24 22.54
N LEU A 89 6.73 13.01 23.75
CA LEU A 89 6.34 11.73 24.31
C LEU A 89 5.38 10.90 23.44
N TYR A 90 4.40 11.51 22.76
CA TYR A 90 3.47 10.79 21.87
C TYR A 90 4.14 10.23 20.62
N PHE A 91 5.25 10.81 20.19
CA PHE A 91 6.01 10.32 19.04
C PHE A 91 7.14 9.36 19.48
N VAL A 92 7.75 9.64 20.64
CA VAL A 92 8.84 8.84 21.19
C VAL A 92 8.38 7.43 21.59
N GLY A 93 7.20 7.28 22.20
CA GLY A 93 6.69 5.97 22.62
C GLY A 93 6.55 4.98 21.44
N PRO A 94 5.79 5.31 20.39
CA PRO A 94 5.66 4.47 19.20
C PRO A 94 6.98 4.27 18.45
N ALA A 95 7.84 5.29 18.38
CA ALA A 95 9.14 5.19 17.71
C ALA A 95 10.08 4.21 18.42
N VAL A 96 10.12 4.24 19.77
CA VAL A 96 10.93 3.31 20.57
C VAL A 96 10.40 1.89 20.43
N LEU A 97 9.08 1.69 20.52
CA LEU A 97 8.46 0.38 20.31
C LEU A 97 8.74 -0.18 18.91
N GLY A 98 8.60 0.66 17.88
CA GLY A 98 8.94 0.31 16.51
C GLY A 98 10.41 -0.06 16.35
N GLY A 99 11.32 0.71 16.95
CA GLY A 99 12.76 0.43 16.92
C GLY A 99 13.13 -0.88 17.61
N VAL A 100 12.56 -1.15 18.80
CA VAL A 100 12.76 -2.42 19.52
C VAL A 100 12.21 -3.59 18.71
N TYR A 101 11.05 -3.43 18.08
CA TYR A 101 10.46 -4.46 17.23
C TYR A 101 11.33 -4.76 16.00
N VAL A 102 11.85 -3.73 15.32
CA VAL A 102 12.78 -3.91 14.20
C VAL A 102 14.06 -4.61 14.66
N LEU A 103 14.62 -4.23 15.81
CA LEU A 103 15.81 -4.89 16.36
C LEU A 103 15.55 -6.36 16.68
N PHE A 104 14.39 -6.66 17.28
CA PHE A 104 13.96 -8.03 17.56
C PHE A 104 13.87 -8.86 16.27
N LEU A 105 13.28 -8.31 15.21
CA LEU A 105 13.22 -8.98 13.90
C LEU A 105 14.62 -9.21 13.31
N LEU A 106 15.52 -8.23 13.41
CA LEU A 106 16.90 -8.38 12.91
C LEU A 106 17.69 -9.45 13.66
N LEU A 107 17.45 -9.61 14.97
CA LEU A 107 18.10 -10.63 15.79
C LEU A 107 17.56 -12.05 15.53
N GLN A 108 16.27 -12.17 15.20
CA GLN A 108 15.65 -13.47 14.90
C GLN A 108 15.73 -13.88 13.43
N SER A 109 15.96 -12.93 12.53
CA SER A 109 15.96 -13.21 11.09
C SER A 109 17.20 -14.00 10.68
N PRO A 110 17.06 -15.22 10.13
CA PRO A 110 18.13 -15.80 9.35
C PRO A 110 18.29 -14.94 8.11
N PHE A 111 19.40 -14.20 8.00
CA PHE A 111 19.74 -13.35 6.86
C PHE A 111 19.76 -14.07 5.50
N ASP A 112 19.56 -15.40 5.50
CA ASP A 112 19.45 -16.25 4.31
C ASP A 112 18.06 -16.18 3.64
N GLY A 113 17.08 -15.51 4.27
CA GLY A 113 15.74 -15.29 3.73
C GLY A 113 14.86 -16.54 3.67
N ALA A 114 13.54 -16.36 3.67
CA ALA A 114 12.62 -17.47 3.44
C ALA A 114 12.68 -17.90 1.97
N LYS A 115 13.39 -19.01 1.69
CA LYS A 115 13.43 -19.60 0.35
C LYS A 115 12.11 -20.30 0.09
N GLY A 116 11.39 -19.89 -0.95
CA GLY A 116 10.21 -20.60 -1.41
C GLY A 116 10.55 -22.04 -1.79
N THR A 117 9.62 -22.97 -1.62
CA THR A 117 9.78 -24.38 -2.00
C THR A 117 9.72 -24.61 -3.51
N ALA A 118 9.45 -23.58 -4.29
CA ALA A 118 9.38 -23.65 -5.75
C ALA A 118 10.79 -23.68 -6.36
N PRO A 119 11.11 -24.65 -7.24
CA PRO A 119 12.39 -24.68 -7.92
C PRO A 119 12.53 -23.47 -8.85
N ALA A 120 13.62 -22.71 -8.69
CA ALA A 120 13.90 -21.52 -9.50
C ALA A 120 13.89 -21.80 -11.02
N SER A 121 14.18 -23.03 -11.44
CA SER A 121 14.15 -23.46 -12.84
C SER A 121 12.75 -23.55 -13.44
N ALA A 122 11.69 -23.77 -12.65
CA ALA A 122 10.32 -23.84 -13.14
C ALA A 122 9.73 -22.45 -13.41
N VAL A 123 10.08 -21.46 -12.58
CA VAL A 123 9.62 -20.07 -12.74
C VAL A 123 10.27 -19.39 -13.96
N LEU A 124 11.52 -19.78 -14.27
CA LEU A 124 12.27 -19.24 -15.41
C LEU A 124 11.83 -19.79 -16.78
N GLN A 125 11.10 -20.91 -16.85
CA GLN A 125 10.67 -21.51 -18.13
C GLN A 125 9.30 -21.00 -18.60
N ASP A 126 8.31 -20.94 -17.71
CA ASP A 126 6.93 -20.55 -18.08
C ASP A 126 6.59 -19.08 -17.73
N GLY A 127 7.45 -18.40 -16.95
CA GLY A 127 7.28 -17.01 -16.53
C GLY A 127 6.55 -16.86 -15.18
N ASP A 128 6.95 -15.85 -14.40
CA ASP A 128 6.42 -15.58 -13.05
C ASP A 128 4.89 -15.36 -13.07
N THR A 129 4.41 -14.57 -14.02
CA THR A 129 2.97 -14.27 -14.15
C THR A 129 2.13 -15.52 -14.43
N TYR A 130 2.63 -16.43 -15.28
CA TYR A 130 1.93 -17.67 -15.58
C TYR A 130 1.87 -18.60 -14.35
N ALA A 131 3.01 -18.76 -13.66
CA ALA A 131 3.09 -19.59 -12.46
C ALA A 131 2.16 -19.09 -11.34
N VAL A 132 2.09 -17.77 -11.14
CA VAL A 132 1.14 -17.14 -10.20
C VAL A 132 -0.30 -17.43 -10.63
N GLY A 133 -0.63 -17.27 -11.92
CA GLY A 133 -1.96 -17.57 -12.45
C GLY A 133 -2.41 -19.01 -12.16
N ILE A 134 -1.57 -20.00 -12.45
CA ILE A 134 -1.89 -21.41 -12.17
C ILE A 134 -2.10 -21.64 -10.66
N LYS A 135 -1.25 -21.07 -9.80
CA LYS A 135 -1.41 -21.20 -8.34
C LYS A 135 -2.67 -20.54 -7.81
N MET A 136 -3.08 -19.41 -8.37
CA MET A 136 -4.31 -18.69 -7.99
C MET A 136 -5.56 -19.48 -8.39
N PHE A 137 -5.59 -20.04 -9.60
CA PHE A 137 -6.77 -20.75 -10.13
C PHE A 137 -6.81 -22.25 -9.81
N SER A 138 -5.72 -22.83 -9.29
CA SER A 138 -5.67 -24.24 -8.87
C SER A 138 -5.71 -24.37 -7.34
N ASP A 139 -4.61 -24.03 -6.66
CA ASP A 139 -4.49 -24.25 -5.21
C ASP A 139 -5.28 -23.22 -4.39
N HIS A 140 -5.44 -22.00 -4.91
CA HIS A 140 -6.01 -20.86 -4.18
C HIS A 140 -7.35 -20.37 -4.73
N ILE A 141 -8.12 -21.24 -5.39
CA ILE A 141 -9.37 -20.87 -6.05
C ILE A 141 -10.40 -20.28 -5.07
N LEU A 142 -10.46 -20.81 -3.84
CA LEU A 142 -11.39 -20.30 -2.82
C LEU A 142 -10.99 -18.89 -2.37
N GLN A 143 -9.69 -18.63 -2.19
CA GLN A 143 -9.19 -17.31 -1.83
C GLN A 143 -9.46 -16.30 -2.95
N PHE A 144 -9.31 -16.70 -4.21
CA PHE A 144 -9.65 -15.87 -5.36
C PHE A 144 -11.13 -15.48 -5.37
N GLU A 145 -12.04 -16.43 -5.15
CA GLU A 145 -13.48 -16.18 -5.10
C GLU A 145 -13.87 -15.26 -3.93
N ILE A 146 -13.28 -15.46 -2.75
CA ILE A 146 -13.52 -14.61 -1.57
C ILE A 146 -13.12 -13.16 -1.86
N VAL A 147 -11.99 -12.94 -2.53
CA VAL A 147 -11.55 -11.59 -2.94
C VAL A 147 -12.54 -11.00 -3.95
N GLY A 148 -13.07 -11.79 -4.88
CA GLY A 148 -14.10 -11.34 -5.82
C GLY A 148 -15.37 -10.83 -5.13
N ILE A 149 -15.90 -11.60 -4.18
CA ILE A 149 -17.06 -11.21 -3.37
C ILE A 149 -16.74 -9.99 -2.49
N PHE A 150 -15.54 -9.92 -1.93
CA PHE A 150 -15.08 -8.77 -1.15
C PHE A 150 -15.07 -7.48 -1.97
N LEU A 151 -14.54 -7.52 -3.21
CA LEU A 151 -14.53 -6.38 -4.12
C LEU A 151 -15.95 -5.96 -4.55
N LEU A 152 -16.84 -6.93 -4.79
CA LEU A 152 -18.25 -6.66 -5.06
C LEU A 152 -18.91 -5.91 -3.89
N GLY A 153 -18.71 -6.39 -2.66
CA GLY A 153 -19.19 -5.74 -1.45
C GLY A 153 -18.63 -4.34 -1.26
N ALA A 154 -17.34 -4.14 -1.53
CA ALA A 154 -16.68 -2.84 -1.45
C ALA A 154 -17.30 -1.81 -2.42
N ILE A 155 -17.60 -2.21 -3.66
CA ILE A 155 -18.25 -1.34 -4.65
C ILE A 155 -19.67 -0.96 -4.20
N ILE A 156 -20.46 -1.94 -3.74
CA ILE A 156 -21.82 -1.68 -3.22
C ILE A 156 -21.74 -0.71 -2.03
N GLY A 157 -20.82 -0.95 -1.09
CA GLY A 157 -20.62 -0.09 0.07
C GLY A 157 -20.23 1.34 -0.32
N ALA A 158 -19.30 1.50 -1.26
CA ALA A 158 -18.89 2.81 -1.76
C ALA A 158 -20.05 3.58 -2.41
N ILE A 159 -20.87 2.91 -3.23
CA ILE A 159 -22.04 3.53 -3.90
C ILE A 159 -23.10 3.97 -2.87
N VAL A 160 -23.42 3.11 -1.89
CA VAL A 160 -24.42 3.43 -0.86
C VAL A 160 -23.95 4.60 0.00
N LEU A 161 -22.67 4.64 0.38
CA LEU A 161 -22.10 5.72 1.19
C LEU A 161 -22.03 7.05 0.43
N ALA A 162 -21.74 7.03 -0.87
CA ALA A 162 -21.67 8.23 -1.70
C ALA A 162 -23.05 8.81 -2.07
N LYS A 163 -24.15 8.08 -1.82
CA LYS A 163 -25.50 8.51 -2.17
C LYS A 163 -26.03 9.55 -1.17
N THR A 164 -26.09 10.80 -1.58
CA THR A 164 -26.67 11.88 -0.77
C THR A 164 -28.20 11.70 -0.63
N PRO A 165 -28.77 11.74 0.60
CA PRO A 165 -30.22 11.68 0.79
C PRO A 165 -30.91 12.87 0.14
N LYS A 166 -32.03 12.63 -0.55
CA LYS A 166 -32.90 13.71 -1.04
C LYS A 166 -33.58 14.37 0.17
N PRO A 167 -33.50 15.70 0.35
CA PRO A 167 -34.20 16.37 1.42
C PRO A 167 -35.71 16.16 1.25
N LEU A 168 -36.39 15.80 2.33
CA LEU A 168 -37.85 15.61 2.36
C LEU A 168 -38.53 16.95 2.02
N ASP A 169 -39.45 16.94 1.05
CA ASP A 169 -40.28 18.10 0.73
C ASP A 169 -41.35 18.26 1.82
N PRO A 170 -41.39 19.38 2.57
CA PRO A 170 -42.40 19.61 3.62
C PRO A 170 -43.86 19.58 3.13
N LYS A 171 -44.10 19.50 1.82
CA LYS A 171 -45.45 19.44 1.22
C LYS A 171 -46.06 18.04 1.20
N GLU A 172 -45.27 16.97 1.34
CA GLU A 172 -45.79 15.59 1.34
C GLU A 172 -46.34 15.15 2.71
N GLU A 173 -46.09 15.91 3.78
CA GLU A 173 -46.55 15.62 5.15
C GLU A 173 -47.96 16.19 5.45
N ARG A 174 -48.57 16.90 4.50
CA ARG A 174 -49.88 17.56 4.65
C ARG A 174 -51.03 16.89 3.89
N LEU A 175 -50.82 15.67 3.37
CA LEU A 175 -51.84 14.82 2.76
C LEU A 175 -52.02 13.55 3.62
#